data_AF-A0A1D2N4S9-F1
#
_entry.id   AF-A0A1D2N4S9-F1
#
_cell.length_a   1.000
_cell.length_b   1.000
_cell.length_c   1.000
_cell.angle_alpha   90.00
_cell.angle_beta   90.00
_cell.angle_gamma   90.00
#
_symmetry.space_group_name_H-M   'P 1'
#
loop_
_entity.id
_entity.type
_entity.pdbx_description
1 polymer ?
#
loop_
_entity_poly.entity_id
_entity_poly.type
_entity_poly.pdbx_seq_one_letter_code
_entity_poly.pdbx_strand_id
1 'polypeptide(L)'
;MDGKCQRKNGMTNGSNKHLIISTALAMGAMLSKEHGITVLGINFVWDVFLHRHHFIRFRTFAYLPVFNFWLLLAPVSLNYDWQMGSIPLISSWMDIRMLFCLIFYTFLVASCTYSLCKGETRRDVVVALTFLIIPFIPASNLLFRVGFVVAERILYIPSLLVGAGAERIMRLKQKSLQVNLTKIFFILLLATFAYKTWIRNEDWRSRESLFTSGLKTLPHNAKMHYNYANLQKDLGNTAQAVEHYRNALSLWPHHASAHNNLGTLLNDSAEAENHFQEALRINPLHAHAFFNLANLKQ
;
A
#
# COMPACT_ATOMS: atom_id res chain seq x y z
N MET A 1 -55.33 15.22 -20.76
CA MET A 1 -55.58 13.77 -20.88
C MET A 1 -54.73 13.30 -22.05
N ASP A 2 -53.50 12.88 -21.76
CA ASP A 2 -53.07 11.46 -21.66
C ASP A 2 -52.78 10.88 -23.05
N GLY A 3 -51.65 10.24 -23.37
CA GLY A 3 -50.48 9.85 -22.62
C GLY A 3 -49.56 8.97 -23.49
N LYS A 4 -48.26 9.02 -23.16
CA LYS A 4 -47.29 7.89 -23.11
C LYS A 4 -46.94 7.07 -24.37
N CYS A 5 -45.63 7.16 -24.66
CA CYS A 5 -44.64 6.06 -24.60
C CYS A 5 -44.53 5.10 -25.79
N GLN A 6 -43.46 5.26 -26.57
CA GLN A 6 -42.74 4.11 -27.13
C GLN A 6 -41.24 4.19 -26.81
N ARG A 7 -40.78 3.09 -26.19
CA ARG A 7 -39.46 2.83 -25.62
C ARG A 7 -38.36 2.77 -26.69
N LYS A 8 -37.26 3.52 -26.50
CA LYS A 8 -35.93 3.18 -27.02
C LYS A 8 -35.17 2.36 -25.96
N ASN A 9 -35.47 1.07 -25.85
CA ASN A 9 -34.72 0.10 -25.04
C ASN A 9 -33.89 -0.82 -25.95
N GLY A 10 -32.79 -0.31 -26.52
CA GLY A 10 -31.96 -1.11 -27.45
C GLY A 10 -30.44 -1.03 -27.28
N MET A 11 -29.88 0.02 -26.67
CA MET A 11 -28.42 0.26 -26.74
C MET A 11 -27.66 0.15 -25.41
N THR A 12 -28.30 -0.14 -24.28
CA THR A 12 -27.65 -0.12 -22.97
C THR A 12 -27.09 -1.46 -22.49
N ASN A 13 -27.38 -2.58 -23.18
CA ASN A 13 -27.04 -3.92 -22.70
C ASN A 13 -25.64 -4.41 -23.15
N GLY A 14 -25.11 -3.91 -24.28
CA GLY A 14 -23.79 -4.29 -24.79
C GLY A 14 -22.63 -3.64 -24.03
N SER A 15 -22.74 -2.33 -23.75
CA SER A 15 -21.71 -1.57 -23.04
C SER A 15 -21.49 -2.05 -21.59
N ASN A 16 -22.57 -2.47 -20.91
CA ASN A 16 -22.48 -3.03 -19.56
C ASN A 16 -21.75 -4.38 -19.53
N LYS A 17 -21.94 -5.25 -20.53
CA LYS A 17 -21.22 -6.52 -20.62
C LYS A 17 -19.72 -6.29 -20.79
N HIS A 18 -19.33 -5.36 -21.67
CA HIS A 18 -17.92 -5.04 -21.86
C HIS A 18 -17.28 -4.40 -20.64
N LEU A 19 -18.01 -3.56 -19.89
CA LEU A 19 -17.52 -2.96 -18.65
C LEU A 19 -17.36 -3.99 -17.53
N ILE A 20 -18.32 -4.91 -17.38
CA ILE A 20 -18.26 -6.00 -16.40
C ILE A 20 -17.14 -6.97 -16.75
N ILE A 21 -16.98 -7.31 -18.03
CA ILE A 21 -15.90 -8.18 -18.50
C ILE A 21 -14.54 -7.50 -18.33
N SER A 22 -14.41 -6.20 -18.61
CA SER A 22 -13.13 -5.49 -18.43
C SER A 22 -12.77 -5.29 -16.96
N THR A 23 -13.74 -5.03 -16.09
CA THR A 23 -13.52 -5.00 -14.62
C THR A 23 -13.20 -6.38 -14.06
N ALA A 24 -13.87 -7.44 -14.54
CA ALA A 24 -13.56 -8.82 -14.15
C ALA A 24 -12.18 -9.27 -14.64
N LEU A 25 -11.78 -8.90 -15.85
CA LEU A 25 -10.43 -9.17 -16.39
C LEU A 25 -9.35 -8.38 -15.64
N ALA A 26 -9.61 -7.11 -15.31
CA ALA A 26 -8.71 -6.32 -14.48
C ALA A 26 -8.57 -6.91 -13.07
N MET A 27 -9.67 -7.35 -12.45
CA MET A 27 -9.64 -8.08 -11.18
C MET A 27 -8.84 -9.38 -11.29
N GLY A 28 -9.09 -10.19 -12.32
CA GLY A 28 -8.38 -11.44 -12.57
C GLY A 28 -6.87 -11.22 -12.74
N ALA A 29 -6.47 -10.19 -13.49
CA ALA A 29 -5.07 -9.84 -13.72
C ALA A 29 -4.37 -9.27 -12.46
N MET A 30 -5.11 -8.52 -11.63
CA MET A 30 -4.60 -8.05 -10.33
C MET A 30 -4.42 -9.21 -9.35
N LEU A 31 -5.34 -10.17 -9.35
CA LEU A 31 -5.30 -11.35 -8.49
C LEU A 31 -4.26 -12.39 -8.96
N SER A 32 -3.99 -12.51 -10.27
CA SER A 32 -3.02 -13.48 -10.80
C SER A 32 -1.56 -13.08 -10.63
N LYS A 33 -1.29 -11.77 -10.45
CA LYS A 33 0.08 -11.26 -10.30
C LYS A 33 0.65 -11.53 -8.90
N GLU A 34 -0.22 -11.82 -7.93
CA GLU A 34 0.15 -12.09 -6.54
C GLU A 34 0.00 -13.58 -6.24
N HIS A 35 1.02 -14.36 -6.58
CA HIS A 35 1.04 -15.79 -6.32
C HIS A 35 0.98 -16.08 -4.81
N GLY A 36 -0.13 -16.69 -4.38
CA GLY A 36 -0.37 -17.17 -3.01
C GLY A 36 -1.82 -17.62 -2.73
N ILE A 37 -2.50 -18.26 -3.69
CA ILE A 37 -3.93 -18.64 -3.59
C ILE A 37 -4.14 -20.01 -2.88
N THR A 38 -3.45 -20.34 -1.79
CA THR A 38 -3.61 -21.67 -1.17
C THR A 38 -4.23 -21.73 0.23
N VAL A 39 -4.58 -20.61 0.87
CA VAL A 39 -5.30 -20.69 2.16
C VAL A 39 -6.43 -19.66 2.23
N LEU A 40 -7.45 -19.89 1.41
CA LEU A 40 -8.66 -19.08 1.28
C LEU A 40 -9.58 -19.27 2.49
N GLY A 41 -9.94 -18.16 3.16
CA GLY A 41 -11.03 -18.06 4.14
C GLY A 41 -10.72 -18.51 5.56
N ILE A 42 -10.07 -19.67 5.75
CA ILE A 42 -9.82 -20.23 7.09
C ILE A 42 -8.84 -19.36 7.90
N ASN A 43 -7.86 -18.76 7.23
CA ASN A 43 -6.91 -17.84 7.87
C ASN A 43 -7.58 -16.54 8.34
N PHE A 44 -8.61 -16.01 7.65
CA PHE A 44 -9.27 -14.78 8.10
C PHE A 44 -9.92 -14.96 9.47
N VAL A 45 -10.73 -16.01 9.62
CA VAL A 45 -11.39 -16.30 10.90
C VAL A 45 -10.36 -16.63 11.97
N TRP A 46 -9.35 -17.42 11.63
CA TRP A 46 -8.28 -17.77 12.56
C TRP A 46 -7.43 -16.56 13.01
N ASP A 47 -7.12 -15.66 12.10
CA ASP A 47 -6.24 -14.52 12.36
C ASP A 47 -6.94 -13.32 12.98
N VAL A 48 -8.23 -13.13 12.68
CA VAL A 48 -9.06 -12.04 13.21
C VAL A 48 -9.83 -12.44 14.46
N PHE A 49 -10.19 -13.70 14.66
CA PHE A 49 -10.98 -14.12 15.83
C PHE A 49 -10.28 -15.09 16.77
N LEU A 50 -9.30 -15.89 16.29
CA LEU A 50 -8.69 -16.97 17.09
C LEU A 50 -7.24 -16.70 17.52
N HIS A 51 -6.59 -15.63 17.02
CA HIS A 51 -5.24 -15.26 17.43
C HIS A 51 -5.21 -14.48 18.75
N ARG A 52 -4.13 -14.63 19.54
CA ARG A 52 -3.92 -13.96 20.84
C ARG A 52 -4.06 -12.42 20.81
N HIS A 53 -3.93 -11.78 19.64
CA HIS A 53 -4.04 -10.33 19.47
C HIS A 53 -5.04 -9.93 18.37
N HIS A 54 -6.20 -10.58 18.33
CA HIS A 54 -7.27 -10.30 17.37
C HIS A 54 -7.67 -8.82 17.30
N PHE A 55 -7.79 -8.13 18.44
CA PHE A 55 -8.18 -6.71 18.46
C PHE A 55 -7.13 -5.78 17.82
N ILE A 56 -5.82 -6.03 18.01
CA ILE A 56 -4.75 -5.23 17.39
C ILE A 56 -4.81 -5.38 15.86
N ARG A 57 -4.99 -6.62 15.39
CA ARG A 57 -5.08 -6.92 13.96
C ARG A 57 -6.32 -6.30 13.33
N PHE A 58 -7.48 -6.47 13.95
CA PHE A 58 -8.73 -5.88 13.46
C PHE A 58 -8.61 -4.35 13.30
N ARG A 59 -8.11 -3.66 14.32
CA ARG A 59 -7.92 -2.19 14.26
C ARG A 59 -6.94 -1.78 13.17
N THR A 60 -5.81 -2.47 13.08
CA THR A 60 -4.79 -2.18 12.06
C THR A 60 -5.33 -2.42 10.65
N PHE A 61 -6.02 -3.53 10.41
CA PHE A 61 -6.63 -3.83 9.11
C PHE A 61 -7.78 -2.88 8.75
N ALA A 62 -8.60 -2.47 9.72
CA ALA A 62 -9.64 -1.48 9.50
C ALA A 62 -9.07 -0.11 9.08
N TYR A 63 -7.85 0.20 9.52
CA TYR A 63 -7.14 1.44 9.16
C TYR A 63 -6.48 1.39 7.78
N LEU A 64 -6.11 0.21 7.24
CA LEU A 64 -5.41 0.13 5.96
C LEU A 64 -6.18 0.77 4.79
N PRO A 65 -7.50 0.55 4.61
CA PRO A 65 -8.26 1.24 3.56
C PRO A 65 -8.29 2.76 3.76
N VAL A 66 -8.34 3.23 5.00
CA VAL A 66 -8.35 4.66 5.35
C VAL A 66 -7.01 5.29 4.98
N PHE A 67 -5.90 4.63 5.31
CA PHE A 67 -4.56 5.06 4.93
C PHE A 67 -4.37 5.12 3.41
N ASN A 68 -4.86 4.10 2.71
CA ASN A 68 -4.86 4.07 1.25
C ASN A 68 -5.70 5.20 0.62
N PHE A 69 -6.89 5.46 1.16
CA PHE A 69 -7.73 6.57 0.72
C PHE A 69 -7.05 7.92 1.00
N TRP A 70 -6.35 8.04 2.13
CA TRP A 70 -5.56 9.23 2.42
C TRP A 70 -4.42 9.42 1.41
N LEU A 71 -3.71 8.35 1.02
CA LEU A 71 -2.69 8.44 -0.04
C LEU A 71 -3.26 8.86 -1.40
N LEU A 72 -4.50 8.48 -1.71
CA LEU A 72 -5.19 8.95 -2.92
C LEU A 72 -5.42 10.47 -2.90
N LEU A 73 -5.81 11.02 -1.74
CA LEU A 73 -6.11 12.46 -1.60
C LEU A 73 -4.85 13.30 -1.41
N ALA A 74 -3.89 12.80 -0.65
CA ALA A 74 -2.69 13.48 -0.22
C ALA A 74 -1.49 12.52 -0.25
N PRO A 75 -0.83 12.35 -1.42
CA PRO A 75 0.32 11.46 -1.57
C PRO A 75 1.60 12.09 -0.97
N VAL A 76 1.61 12.28 0.35
CA VAL A 76 2.69 12.97 1.07
C VAL A 76 3.78 12.00 1.51
N SER A 77 3.38 10.79 1.94
CA SER A 77 4.27 9.79 2.53
C SER A 77 4.38 8.58 1.60
N LEU A 78 4.88 8.77 0.38
CA LEU A 78 5.05 7.66 -0.56
C LEU A 78 6.30 6.84 -0.22
N ASN A 79 6.22 5.53 -0.41
CA ASN A 79 7.37 4.64 -0.27
C ASN A 79 7.48 3.66 -1.43
N TYR A 80 8.72 3.30 -1.81
CA TYR A 80 8.92 2.32 -2.87
C TYR A 80 8.53 0.90 -2.44
N ASP A 81 8.50 0.61 -1.13
CA ASP A 81 8.20 -0.71 -0.60
C ASP A 81 7.40 -0.67 0.72
N TRP A 82 6.12 -1.04 0.66
CA TRP A 82 5.22 -1.09 1.81
C TRP A 82 5.10 -2.51 2.35
N GLN A 83 6.14 -2.99 3.01
CA GLN A 83 6.15 -4.33 3.59
C GLN A 83 5.67 -4.34 5.04
N MET A 84 5.68 -5.54 5.63
CA MET A 84 5.40 -5.72 7.06
C MET A 84 6.28 -4.77 7.89
N GLY A 85 5.66 -4.12 8.88
CA GLY A 85 6.32 -3.10 9.72
C GLY A 85 6.35 -1.69 9.13
N SER A 86 5.82 -1.44 7.92
CA SER A 86 5.71 -0.07 7.39
C SER A 86 4.62 0.77 8.08
N ILE A 87 3.56 0.14 8.60
CA ILE A 87 2.51 0.82 9.35
C ILE A 87 2.56 0.37 10.81
N PRO A 88 2.71 1.31 11.78
CA PRO A 88 2.70 0.97 13.19
C PRO A 88 1.37 0.34 13.60
N LEU A 89 1.42 -0.74 14.38
CA LEU A 89 0.24 -1.44 14.85
C LEU A 89 -0.64 -0.52 15.73
N ILE A 90 -1.95 -0.66 15.61
CA ILE A 90 -2.92 0.07 16.44
C ILE A 90 -3.22 -0.76 17.68
N SER A 91 -2.56 -0.42 18.80
CA SER A 91 -2.68 -1.14 20.08
C SER A 91 -3.81 -0.62 20.99
N SER A 92 -4.24 0.63 20.81
CA SER A 92 -5.28 1.28 21.62
C SER A 92 -6.49 1.70 20.78
N TRP A 93 -7.67 1.69 21.39
CA TRP A 93 -8.89 2.25 20.80
C TRP A 93 -8.92 3.78 20.84
N MET A 94 -8.10 4.39 21.70
CA MET A 94 -7.98 5.85 21.83
C MET A 94 -6.97 6.46 20.85
N ASP A 95 -6.45 5.65 19.92
CA ASP A 95 -5.58 6.15 18.86
C ASP A 95 -6.37 7.06 17.90
N ILE A 96 -5.83 8.24 17.58
CA ILE A 96 -6.47 9.19 16.66
C ILE A 96 -6.77 8.58 15.28
N ARG A 97 -6.00 7.58 14.86
CA ARG A 97 -6.24 6.84 13.61
C ARG A 97 -7.60 6.14 13.60
N MET A 98 -8.13 5.74 14.76
CA MET A 98 -9.46 5.15 14.88
C MET A 98 -10.57 6.17 14.65
N LEU A 99 -10.36 7.45 14.98
CA LEU A 99 -11.30 8.52 14.63
C LEU A 99 -11.40 8.69 13.11
N PHE A 100 -10.27 8.64 12.41
CA PHE A 100 -10.27 8.67 10.94
C PHE A 100 -10.98 7.46 10.34
N CYS A 101 -10.83 6.28 10.93
CA CYS A 101 -11.61 5.11 10.53
C CYS A 101 -13.11 5.35 10.69
N LEU A 102 -13.54 5.86 11.86
CA LEU A 102 -14.95 6.13 12.12
C LEU A 102 -15.53 7.11 11.10
N ILE A 103 -14.83 8.23 10.85
CA ILE A 103 -15.27 9.24 9.87
C ILE A 103 -15.34 8.63 8.46
N PHE A 104 -14.32 7.88 8.05
CA PHE A 104 -14.27 7.27 6.72
C PHE A 104 -15.41 6.27 6.49
N TYR A 105 -15.61 5.32 7.42
CA TYR A 105 -16.66 4.30 7.26
C TYR A 105 -18.06 4.88 7.45
N THR A 106 -18.27 5.85 8.34
CA THR A 106 -19.57 6.53 8.46
C THR A 106 -19.92 7.30 7.20
N PHE A 107 -18.96 8.02 6.60
CA PHE A 107 -19.15 8.68 5.31
C PHE A 107 -19.48 7.68 4.19
N LEU A 108 -18.78 6.54 4.14
CA LEU A 108 -19.01 5.51 3.14
C LEU A 108 -20.41 4.87 3.28
N VAL A 109 -20.81 4.52 4.50
CA VAL A 109 -22.17 3.99 4.78
C VAL A 109 -23.24 5.03 4.49
N ALA A 110 -23.06 6.28 4.90
CA ALA A 110 -24.00 7.37 4.62
C ALA A 110 -24.16 7.59 3.10
N SER A 111 -23.06 7.54 2.34
CA SER A 111 -23.08 7.67 0.88
C SER A 111 -23.80 6.50 0.20
N CYS A 112 -23.57 5.28 0.67
CA CYS A 112 -24.25 4.08 0.18
C CYS A 112 -25.75 4.11 0.50
N THR A 113 -26.12 4.40 1.74
CA THR A 113 -27.53 4.48 2.18
C THR A 113 -28.28 5.60 1.46
N TYR A 114 -27.67 6.79 1.33
CA TYR A 114 -28.26 7.88 0.54
C TYR A 114 -28.53 7.47 -0.91
N SER A 115 -27.59 6.75 -1.53
CA SER A 115 -27.73 6.27 -2.91
C SER A 115 -28.83 5.21 -3.06
N LEU A 116 -29.05 4.37 -2.04
CA LEU A 116 -30.10 3.36 -2.04
C LEU A 116 -31.49 3.96 -1.74
N CYS A 117 -31.59 4.85 -0.76
CA CYS A 117 -32.87 5.44 -0.32
C CYS A 117 -33.50 6.36 -1.37
N LYS A 118 -32.70 7.00 -2.23
CA LYS A 118 -33.24 7.92 -3.26
C LYS A 118 -33.87 7.22 -4.46
N GLY A 119 -33.80 5.88 -4.56
CA GLY A 119 -34.43 5.07 -5.62
C GLY A 119 -33.82 5.24 -7.04
N GLU A 120 -33.26 6.41 -7.34
CA GLU A 120 -32.41 6.66 -8.49
C GLU A 120 -30.97 6.28 -8.16
N THR A 121 -30.66 4.98 -8.26
CA THR A 121 -29.26 4.54 -8.25
C THR A 121 -28.59 5.11 -9.49
N ARG A 122 -27.94 6.28 -9.34
CA ARG A 122 -27.13 6.86 -10.39
C ARG A 122 -25.99 5.88 -10.65
N ARG A 123 -26.03 5.21 -11.81
CA ARG A 123 -25.02 4.22 -12.23
C ARG A 123 -23.59 4.74 -12.00
N ASP A 124 -23.37 6.02 -12.27
CA ASP A 124 -22.10 6.71 -12.06
C ASP A 124 -21.57 6.59 -10.62
N VAL A 125 -22.44 6.70 -9.60
CA VAL A 125 -22.05 6.61 -8.18
C VAL A 125 -21.71 5.18 -7.79
N VAL A 126 -22.52 4.21 -8.25
CA VAL A 126 -22.26 2.78 -7.99
C VAL A 126 -20.95 2.35 -8.66
N VAL A 127 -20.72 2.79 -9.89
CA VAL A 127 -19.47 2.54 -10.62
C VAL A 127 -18.28 3.18 -9.89
N ALA A 128 -18.40 4.44 -9.45
CA ALA A 128 -17.34 5.12 -8.71
C ALA A 128 -17.02 4.40 -7.38
N LEU A 129 -18.03 3.99 -6.62
CA LEU A 129 -17.85 3.22 -5.39
C LEU A 129 -17.21 1.86 -5.66
N THR A 130 -17.61 1.19 -6.74
CA THR A 130 -17.04 -0.11 -7.15
C THR A 130 -15.55 0.03 -7.43
N PHE A 131 -15.15 1.04 -8.20
CA PHE A 131 -13.75 1.35 -8.51
C PHE A 131 -12.97 1.90 -7.31
N LEU A 132 -13.64 2.41 -6.27
CA LEU A 132 -13.02 2.82 -5.01
C LEU A 132 -12.90 1.67 -4.00
N ILE A 133 -13.71 0.61 -4.09
CA ILE A 133 -13.73 -0.47 -3.08
C ILE A 133 -13.00 -1.71 -3.61
N ILE A 134 -13.34 -2.17 -4.83
CA ILE A 134 -12.83 -3.43 -5.38
C ILE A 134 -11.31 -3.48 -5.43
N PRO A 135 -10.60 -2.45 -5.93
CA PRO A 135 -9.14 -2.52 -6.03
C PRO A 135 -8.47 -2.67 -4.66
N PHE A 136 -9.09 -2.16 -3.59
CA PHE A 136 -8.53 -2.25 -2.23
C PHE A 136 -8.88 -3.54 -1.50
N ILE A 137 -9.82 -4.36 -2.00
CA ILE A 137 -10.16 -5.63 -1.33
C ILE A 137 -8.92 -6.55 -1.23
N PRO A 138 -8.14 -6.80 -2.30
CA PRO A 138 -6.89 -7.56 -2.20
C PRO A 138 -5.85 -6.84 -1.32
N ALA A 139 -5.73 -5.53 -1.46
CA ALA A 139 -4.76 -4.69 -0.73
C ALA A 139 -5.03 -4.61 0.78
N SER A 140 -6.30 -4.76 1.19
CA SER A 140 -6.73 -4.61 2.58
C SER A 140 -6.22 -5.72 3.50
N ASN A 141 -5.64 -6.77 2.92
CA ASN A 141 -5.28 -8.00 3.62
C ASN A 141 -6.46 -8.66 4.37
N LEU A 142 -7.69 -8.24 4.09
CA LEU A 142 -8.91 -8.75 4.73
C LEU A 142 -9.28 -10.15 4.24
N LEU A 143 -9.13 -10.39 2.93
CA LEU A 143 -9.45 -11.69 2.33
C LEU A 143 -8.20 -12.53 2.02
N PHE A 144 -7.08 -11.87 1.69
CA PHE A 144 -5.84 -12.50 1.24
C PHE A 144 -4.65 -11.82 1.89
N ARG A 145 -3.72 -12.58 2.47
CA ARG A 145 -2.45 -12.01 2.95
C ARG A 145 -1.49 -11.86 1.78
N VAL A 146 -1.29 -10.63 1.37
CA VAL A 146 -0.26 -10.23 0.43
C VAL A 146 0.96 -9.77 1.23
N GLY A 147 2.17 -10.00 0.72
CA GLY A 147 3.41 -9.56 1.37
C GLY A 147 3.54 -8.03 1.54
N PHE A 148 2.62 -7.24 0.98
CA PHE A 148 2.58 -5.79 1.07
C PHE A 148 1.38 -5.31 1.90
N VAL A 149 1.61 -4.31 2.76
CA VAL A 149 0.61 -3.70 3.64
C VAL A 149 -0.20 -2.63 2.92
N VAL A 150 0.43 -1.94 1.97
CA VAL A 150 -0.17 -0.89 1.15
C VAL A 150 0.25 -1.11 -0.29
N ALA A 151 -0.68 -0.93 -1.23
CA ALA A 151 -0.40 -1.13 -2.63
C ALA A 151 -0.67 0.17 -3.39
N GLU A 152 0.32 1.07 -3.42
CA GLU A 152 0.20 2.36 -4.14
C GLU A 152 -0.18 2.17 -5.62
N ARG A 153 0.28 1.07 -6.25
CA ARG A 153 -0.07 0.68 -7.63
C ARG A 153 -1.57 0.45 -7.86
N ILE A 154 -2.36 0.33 -6.81
CA ILE A 154 -3.81 0.12 -6.89
C ILE A 154 -4.55 1.46 -6.98
N LEU A 155 -3.88 2.57 -6.63
CA LEU A 155 -4.44 3.92 -6.66
C LEU A 155 -4.66 4.48 -8.08
N TYR A 156 -4.08 3.88 -9.13
CA TYR A 156 -4.27 4.34 -10.51
C TYR A 156 -5.74 4.32 -10.95
N ILE A 157 -6.47 3.26 -10.59
CA ILE A 157 -7.86 3.07 -11.00
C ILE A 157 -8.79 4.13 -10.37
N PRO A 158 -8.76 4.36 -9.04
CA PRO A 158 -9.45 5.49 -8.43
C PRO A 158 -9.04 6.85 -9.00
N SER A 159 -7.75 7.03 -9.35
CA SER A 159 -7.24 8.30 -9.89
C SER A 159 -7.83 8.65 -11.26
N LEU A 160 -8.12 7.64 -12.09
CA LEU A 160 -8.79 7.84 -13.40
C LEU A 160 -10.19 8.44 -13.24
N LEU A 161 -10.93 8.07 -12.18
CA LEU A 161 -12.24 8.66 -11.89
C LEU A 161 -12.14 10.14 -11.54
N VAL A 162 -11.12 10.52 -10.78
CA VAL A 162 -10.84 11.93 -10.46
C VAL A 162 -10.56 12.71 -11.75
N GLY A 163 -9.79 12.12 -12.67
CA GLY A 163 -9.53 12.69 -13.99
C GLY A 163 -10.81 12.89 -14.83
N ALA A 164 -11.67 11.87 -14.91
CA ALA A 164 -12.95 11.96 -15.63
C ALA A 164 -13.90 13.00 -15.01
N GLY A 165 -13.91 13.11 -13.68
CA GLY A 165 -14.65 14.15 -12.96
C GLY A 165 -14.14 15.55 -13.30
N ALA A 166 -12.82 15.75 -13.28
CA ALA A 166 -12.18 17.01 -13.65
C ALA A 166 -12.52 17.41 -15.10
N GLU A 167 -12.44 16.48 -16.04
CA GLU A 167 -12.77 16.72 -17.45
C GLU A 167 -14.22 17.24 -17.61
N ARG A 168 -15.17 16.61 -16.92
CA ARG A 168 -16.59 17.00 -16.98
C ARG A 168 -16.80 18.42 -16.45
N ILE A 169 -16.08 18.81 -15.39
CA ILE A 169 -16.11 20.17 -14.82
C ILE A 169 -15.47 21.19 -15.77
N MET A 170 -14.35 20.85 -16.40
CA MET A 170 -13.67 21.74 -17.36
C MET A 170 -14.54 22.06 -18.57
N ARG A 171 -15.33 21.07 -19.04
CA ARG A 171 -16.27 21.21 -20.16
C ARG A 171 -17.53 22.04 -19.85
N LEU A 172 -17.80 22.34 -18.58
CA LEU A 172 -18.93 23.20 -18.22
C LEU A 172 -18.71 24.62 -18.76
N LYS A 173 -19.56 25.05 -19.70
CA LYS A 173 -19.53 26.41 -20.28
C LYS A 173 -20.20 27.48 -19.40
N GLN A 174 -20.68 27.11 -18.22
CA GLN A 174 -21.39 27.99 -17.31
C GLN A 174 -20.43 29.02 -16.70
N LYS A 175 -20.69 30.32 -16.91
CA LYS A 175 -19.87 31.44 -16.42
C LYS A 175 -20.11 31.81 -14.95
N SER A 176 -20.46 30.84 -14.11
CA SER A 176 -20.64 31.08 -12.67
C SER A 176 -19.28 31.23 -11.98
N LEU A 177 -19.17 32.16 -11.03
CA LEU A 177 -17.98 32.32 -10.18
C LEU A 177 -17.60 30.99 -9.53
N GLN A 178 -18.57 30.22 -9.03
CA GLN A 178 -18.33 28.90 -8.41
C GLN A 178 -17.69 27.90 -9.38
N VAL A 179 -18.13 27.89 -10.64
CA VAL A 179 -17.57 27.00 -11.67
C VAL A 179 -16.14 27.43 -12.01
N ASN A 180 -15.87 28.73 -12.13
CA ASN A 180 -14.52 29.23 -12.38
C ASN A 180 -13.57 28.94 -11.21
N LEU A 181 -14.00 29.15 -9.97
CA LEU A 181 -13.23 28.79 -8.78
C LEU A 181 -12.92 27.28 -8.72
N THR A 182 -13.90 26.44 -9.07
CA THR A 182 -13.70 24.98 -9.12
C THR A 182 -12.66 24.61 -10.19
N LYS A 183 -12.70 25.25 -11.38
CA LYS A 183 -11.69 25.03 -12.42
C LYS A 183 -10.29 25.44 -11.97
N ILE A 184 -10.16 26.63 -11.35
CA ILE A 184 -8.88 27.11 -10.81
C ILE A 184 -8.34 26.14 -9.78
N PHE A 185 -9.19 25.68 -8.86
CA PHE A 185 -8.81 24.67 -7.85
C PHE A 185 -8.27 23.40 -8.50
N PHE A 186 -8.95 22.84 -9.50
CA PHE A 186 -8.48 21.64 -10.19
C PHE A 186 -7.16 21.86 -10.95
N ILE A 187 -6.95 23.03 -11.55
CA ILE A 187 -5.68 23.37 -12.22
C ILE A 187 -4.55 23.43 -11.19
N LEU A 188 -4.77 24.08 -10.04
CA LEU A 188 -3.78 24.15 -8.96
C LEU A 188 -3.49 22.76 -8.38
N LEU A 189 -4.50 21.91 -8.23
CA LEU A 189 -4.34 20.53 -7.78
C LEU A 189 -3.47 19.72 -8.75
N LEU A 190 -3.75 19.80 -10.06
CA LEU A 190 -2.96 19.13 -11.09
C LEU A 190 -1.52 19.63 -11.12
N ALA A 191 -1.30 20.95 -11.04
CA ALA A 191 0.04 21.54 -10.97
C ALA A 191 0.81 21.03 -9.74
N THR A 192 0.14 20.94 -8.58
CA THR A 192 0.74 20.42 -7.35
C THR A 192 1.13 18.95 -7.49
N PHE A 193 0.27 18.11 -8.06
CA PHE A 193 0.56 16.69 -8.28
C PHE A 193 1.63 16.45 -9.35
N ALA A 194 1.67 17.26 -10.40
CA ALA A 194 2.74 17.24 -11.39
C ALA A 194 4.08 17.61 -10.74
N TYR A 195 4.11 18.66 -9.91
CA TYR A 195 5.30 19.06 -9.16
C TYR A 195 5.76 17.98 -8.19
N LYS A 196 4.83 17.37 -7.44
CA LYS A 196 5.12 16.22 -6.56
C LYS A 196 5.70 15.03 -7.34
N THR A 197 5.16 14.75 -8.52
CA THR A 197 5.66 13.68 -9.40
C THR A 197 7.08 13.98 -9.86
N TRP A 198 7.36 15.23 -10.24
CA TRP A 198 8.69 15.66 -10.64
C TRP A 198 9.72 15.47 -9.53
N ILE A 199 9.40 15.89 -8.29
CA ILE A 199 10.27 15.62 -7.12
C ILE A 199 10.44 14.12 -6.90
N ARG A 200 9.35 13.35 -6.96
CA ARG A 200 9.37 11.91 -6.69
C ARG A 200 10.26 11.15 -7.68
N ASN A 201 10.42 11.64 -8.92
CA ASN A 201 11.33 11.03 -9.89
C ASN A 201 12.80 11.08 -9.43
N GLU A 202 13.18 12.01 -8.56
CA GLU A 202 14.53 12.07 -7.98
C GLU A 202 14.84 10.83 -7.14
N ASP A 203 13.86 10.34 -6.39
CA ASP A 203 13.99 9.15 -5.54
C ASP A 203 14.29 7.89 -6.39
N TRP A 204 13.96 7.89 -7.68
CA TRP A 204 14.18 6.76 -8.58
C TRP A 204 15.46 6.89 -9.43
N ARG A 205 16.23 7.96 -9.28
CA ARG A 205 17.43 8.19 -10.11
C ARG A 205 18.58 7.25 -9.79
N SER A 206 18.77 6.88 -8.52
CA SER A 206 19.87 6.00 -8.12
C SER A 206 19.45 5.07 -6.98
N ARG A 207 20.23 4.01 -6.77
CA ARG A 207 20.05 3.11 -5.62
C ARG A 207 20.16 3.89 -4.30
N GLU A 208 21.05 4.88 -4.26
CA GLU A 208 21.27 5.73 -3.10
C GLU A 208 20.07 6.62 -2.79
N SER A 209 19.55 7.36 -3.78
CA SER A 209 18.37 8.20 -3.56
C SER A 209 17.15 7.35 -3.20
N LEU A 210 17.00 6.17 -3.81
CA LEU A 210 15.89 5.26 -3.54
C LEU A 210 15.89 4.77 -2.09
N PHE A 211 17.00 4.21 -1.61
CA PHE A 211 17.06 3.68 -0.25
C PHE A 211 17.08 4.78 0.82
N THR A 212 17.70 5.93 0.52
CA THR A 212 17.63 7.11 1.40
C THR A 212 16.20 7.61 1.54
N SER A 213 15.45 7.69 0.44
CA SER A 213 14.04 8.11 0.45
C SER A 213 13.20 7.15 1.30
N GLY A 214 13.42 5.83 1.17
CA GLY A 214 12.64 4.86 1.95
C GLY A 214 12.96 4.86 3.43
N LEU A 215 14.24 5.07 3.79
CA LEU A 215 14.62 5.24 5.19
C LEU A 215 14.02 6.52 5.80
N LYS A 216 13.95 7.60 5.01
CA LYS A 216 13.30 8.85 5.43
C LYS A 216 11.80 8.67 5.66
N THR A 217 11.10 7.94 4.79
CA THR A 217 9.66 7.70 4.93
C THR A 217 9.35 6.70 6.05
N LEU A 218 10.17 5.65 6.20
CA LEU A 218 9.95 4.55 7.14
C LEU A 218 11.20 4.29 8.00
N PRO A 219 11.55 5.20 8.92
CA PRO A 219 12.75 5.09 9.74
C PRO A 219 12.70 3.96 10.78
N HIS A 220 11.51 3.41 11.06
CA HIS A 220 11.34 2.30 12.00
C HIS A 220 11.08 0.96 11.31
N ASN A 221 11.50 0.83 10.04
CA ASN A 221 11.35 -0.39 9.27
C ASN A 221 12.70 -1.10 9.11
N ALA A 222 12.78 -2.34 9.61
CA ALA A 222 14.00 -3.15 9.58
C ALA A 222 14.57 -3.32 8.16
N LYS A 223 13.69 -3.49 7.16
CA LYS A 223 14.12 -3.70 5.77
C LYS A 223 14.70 -2.43 5.14
N MET A 224 14.19 -1.24 5.49
CA MET A 224 14.77 0.01 5.00
C MET A 224 16.22 0.16 5.49
N HIS A 225 16.45 -0.11 6.77
CA HIS A 225 17.79 -0.15 7.34
C HIS A 225 18.68 -1.22 6.69
N TYR A 226 18.17 -2.45 6.50
CA TYR A 226 18.90 -3.52 5.84
C TYR A 226 19.31 -3.17 4.39
N ASN A 227 18.39 -2.62 3.59
CA ASN A 227 18.67 -2.20 2.22
C ASN A 227 19.68 -1.06 2.16
N TYR A 228 19.54 -0.08 3.05
CA TYR A 228 20.49 1.03 3.15
C TYR A 228 21.88 0.52 3.61
N ALA A 229 21.93 -0.42 4.54
CA ALA A 229 23.18 -1.07 4.98
C ALA A 229 23.86 -1.84 3.84
N ASN A 230 23.11 -2.57 3.01
CA ASN A 230 23.64 -3.21 1.80
C ASN A 230 24.25 -2.18 0.84
N LEU A 231 23.57 -1.06 0.60
CA LEU A 231 24.11 0.03 -0.22
C LEU A 231 25.41 0.59 0.38
N GLN A 232 25.44 0.88 1.68
CA GLN A 232 26.67 1.40 2.32
C GLN A 232 27.81 0.39 2.26
N LYS A 233 27.51 -0.91 2.38
CA LYS A 233 28.48 -1.98 2.17
C LYS A 233 29.05 -1.95 0.76
N ASP A 234 28.18 -1.85 -0.26
CA ASP A 234 28.59 -1.79 -1.67
C ASP A 234 29.43 -0.53 -1.98
N LEU A 235 29.19 0.57 -1.27
CA LEU A 235 29.96 1.82 -1.37
C LEU A 235 31.28 1.81 -0.57
N GLY A 236 31.55 0.75 0.21
CA GLY A 236 32.74 0.65 1.07
C GLY A 236 32.63 1.41 2.40
N ASN A 237 31.47 1.97 2.73
CA ASN A 237 31.21 2.69 3.97
C ASN A 237 30.87 1.70 5.10
N THR A 238 31.84 0.88 5.50
CA THR A 238 31.66 -0.24 6.44
C THR A 238 31.04 0.20 7.77
N ALA A 239 31.45 1.34 8.34
CA ALA A 239 30.93 1.83 9.61
C ALA A 239 29.41 2.10 9.56
N GLN A 240 28.93 2.78 8.51
CA GLN A 240 27.51 3.06 8.32
C GLN A 240 26.71 1.77 8.03
N ALA A 241 27.30 0.85 7.26
CA ALA A 241 26.68 -0.44 7.00
C ALA A 241 26.45 -1.22 8.30
N VAL A 242 27.46 -1.31 9.17
CA VAL A 242 27.37 -1.97 10.48
C VAL A 242 26.29 -1.33 11.35
N GLU A 243 26.27 0.00 11.46
CA GLU A 243 25.26 0.72 12.23
C GLU A 243 23.83 0.39 11.75
N HIS A 244 23.60 0.46 10.44
CA HIS A 244 22.28 0.18 9.89
C HIS A 244 21.89 -1.30 9.92
N TYR A 245 22.83 -2.25 9.85
CA TYR A 245 22.51 -3.65 10.12
C TYR A 245 22.11 -3.86 11.59
N ARG A 246 22.80 -3.24 12.55
CA ARG A 246 22.42 -3.30 13.96
C ARG A 246 21.03 -2.70 14.20
N ASN A 247 20.71 -1.59 13.55
CA ASN A 247 19.37 -1.00 13.59
C ASN A 247 18.31 -1.92 12.95
N ALA A 248 18.63 -2.58 11.83
CA ALA A 248 17.73 -3.56 11.23
C ALA A 248 17.46 -4.74 12.18
N LEU A 249 18.49 -5.25 12.86
CA LEU A 249 18.39 -6.35 13.81
C LEU A 249 17.72 -5.97 15.13
N SER A 250 17.83 -4.71 15.59
CA SER A 250 17.08 -4.25 16.76
C SER A 250 15.57 -4.20 16.48
N LEU A 251 15.19 -3.83 15.25
CA LEU A 251 13.81 -3.80 14.80
C LEU A 251 13.28 -5.19 14.44
N TRP A 252 14.13 -6.06 13.88
CA TRP A 252 13.78 -7.44 13.54
C TRP A 252 14.93 -8.41 13.81
N PRO A 253 15.01 -8.96 15.04
CA PRO A 253 16.10 -9.87 15.44
C PRO A 253 16.14 -11.18 14.65
N HIS A 254 15.04 -11.59 14.03
CA HIS A 254 14.96 -12.86 13.28
C HIS A 254 15.30 -12.68 11.78
N HIS A 255 16.13 -11.70 11.44
CA HIS A 255 16.54 -11.45 10.06
C HIS A 255 17.86 -12.16 9.73
N ALA A 256 17.77 -13.42 9.27
CA ALA A 256 18.95 -14.25 8.98
C ALA A 256 19.98 -13.57 8.05
N SER A 257 19.53 -12.99 6.93
CA SER A 257 20.45 -12.30 5.99
C SER A 257 21.12 -11.05 6.57
N ALA A 258 20.49 -10.35 7.51
CA ALA A 258 21.08 -9.20 8.18
C ALA A 258 22.16 -9.64 9.18
N HIS A 259 21.92 -10.72 9.92
CA HIS A 259 22.95 -11.37 10.75
C HIS A 259 24.16 -11.80 9.92
N ASN A 260 23.94 -12.53 8.81
CA ASN A 260 25.03 -12.94 7.92
C ASN A 260 25.82 -11.73 7.38
N ASN A 261 25.14 -10.71 6.85
CA ASN A 261 25.82 -9.58 6.26
C ASN A 261 26.56 -8.73 7.30
N LEU A 262 26.01 -8.57 8.50
CA LEU A 262 26.72 -7.93 9.61
C LEU A 262 27.99 -8.70 9.98
N GLY A 263 27.90 -10.02 10.13
CA GLY A 263 29.06 -10.87 10.44
C GLY A 263 30.23 -10.69 9.46
N THR A 264 29.96 -10.49 8.17
CA THR A 264 31.02 -10.26 7.16
C THR A 264 31.75 -8.92 7.28
N LEU A 265 31.25 -7.99 8.10
CA LEU A 265 31.81 -6.65 8.27
C LEU A 265 32.42 -6.40 9.65
N LEU A 266 32.36 -7.39 10.54
CA LEU A 266 32.89 -7.29 11.89
C LEU A 266 34.35 -7.73 11.92
N ASN A 267 35.16 -6.97 12.67
CA ASN A 267 36.58 -7.31 12.89
C ASN A 267 36.75 -8.34 14.03
N ASP A 268 35.83 -8.37 14.98
CA ASP A 268 35.84 -9.36 16.07
C ASP A 268 35.29 -10.69 15.56
N SER A 269 36.16 -11.68 15.46
CA SER A 269 35.81 -13.03 14.99
C SER A 269 34.79 -13.72 15.89
N ALA A 270 34.79 -13.47 17.20
CA ALA A 270 33.80 -14.06 18.10
C ALA A 270 32.41 -13.44 17.88
N GLU A 271 32.34 -12.13 17.68
CA GLU A 271 31.07 -11.44 17.34
C GLU A 271 30.56 -11.90 15.96
N ALA A 272 31.43 -12.00 14.97
CA ALA A 272 31.09 -12.49 13.63
C ALA A 272 30.56 -13.94 13.65
N GLU A 273 31.23 -14.84 14.39
CA GLU A 273 30.78 -16.22 14.57
C GLU A 273 29.37 -16.27 15.16
N ASN A 274 29.12 -15.52 16.24
CA ASN A 274 27.79 -15.46 16.87
C ASN A 274 26.72 -15.03 15.87
N HIS A 275 27.00 -14.04 15.03
CA HIS A 275 26.05 -13.61 14.00
C HIS A 275 25.82 -14.69 12.92
N PHE A 276 26.84 -15.39 12.45
CA PHE A 276 26.65 -16.49 11.49
C PHE A 276 25.86 -17.65 12.10
N GLN A 277 26.17 -18.03 13.34
CA GLN A 277 25.42 -19.06 14.06
C GLN A 277 23.95 -18.66 14.24
N GLU A 278 23.67 -17.41 14.60
CA GLU A 278 22.30 -16.92 14.74
C GLU A 278 21.56 -16.92 13.40
N ALA A 279 22.22 -16.55 12.30
CA ALA A 279 21.65 -16.65 10.96
C ALA A 279 21.25 -18.09 10.60
N LEU A 280 22.06 -19.08 10.99
CA LEU A 280 21.79 -20.52 10.81
C LEU A 280 20.73 -21.05 11.77
N ARG A 281 20.65 -20.52 12.99
CA ARG A 281 19.57 -20.83 13.94
C ARG A 281 18.22 -20.39 13.39
N ILE A 282 18.16 -19.21 12.79
CA ILE A 282 16.96 -18.64 12.18
C ILE A 282 16.62 -19.37 10.87
N ASN A 283 17.61 -19.60 10.01
CA ASN A 283 17.45 -20.30 8.75
C ASN A 283 18.55 -21.37 8.58
N PRO A 284 18.25 -22.64 8.95
CA PRO A 284 19.20 -23.74 8.86
C PRO A 284 19.63 -24.11 7.45
N LEU A 285 19.10 -23.48 6.40
CA LEU A 285 19.49 -23.68 5.00
C LEU A 285 20.18 -22.44 4.40
N HIS A 286 20.63 -21.50 5.24
CA HIS A 286 21.25 -20.26 4.75
C HIS A 286 22.69 -20.51 4.27
N ALA A 287 22.85 -20.83 2.98
CA ALA A 287 24.11 -21.21 2.36
C ALA A 287 25.27 -20.23 2.61
N HIS A 288 25.03 -18.92 2.50
CA HIS A 288 26.06 -17.91 2.76
C HIS A 288 26.56 -17.89 4.20
N ALA A 289 25.67 -18.08 5.19
CA ALA A 289 26.07 -18.13 6.59
C ALA A 289 26.90 -19.38 6.91
N PHE A 290 26.55 -20.53 6.32
CA PHE A 290 27.39 -21.73 6.44
C PHE A 290 28.78 -21.53 5.86
N PHE A 291 28.86 -20.97 4.65
CA PHE A 291 30.13 -20.71 3.98
C PHE A 291 31.00 -19.74 4.77
N ASN A 292 30.42 -18.63 5.25
CA ASN A 292 31.15 -17.63 6.02
C ASN A 292 31.60 -18.16 7.39
N LEU A 293 30.76 -18.96 8.06
CA LEU A 293 31.13 -19.61 9.32
C LEU A 293 32.28 -20.61 9.13
N ALA A 294 32.26 -21.38 8.02
CA ALA A 294 33.33 -22.31 7.70
C ALA A 294 34.66 -21.58 7.43
N ASN A 295 34.63 -20.50 6.66
CA ASN A 295 35.82 -19.70 6.36
C ASN A 295 36.38 -18.99 7.60
N LEU A 296 35.53 -18.59 8.55
CA LEU A 296 35.97 -17.95 9.79
C LEU A 296 36.73 -18.90 10.72
N LYS A 297 36.46 -20.21 10.62
CA LYS A 297 37.06 -21.26 11.46
C LYS A 297 38.30 -21.91 10.83
N GLN A 298 38.65 -21.53 9.62
CA GLN A 298 39.80 -22.05 8.88
C GLN A 298 41.05 -21.23 9.19
#